data_AF-A0A2T6NQD5-F1
#
_entry.id   AF-A0A2T6NQD5-F1
#
_cell.length_a   1.000
_cell.length_b   1.000
_cell.length_c   1.000
_cell.angle_alpha   90.00
_cell.angle_beta   90.00
_cell.angle_gamma   90.00
#
_symmetry.space_group_name_H-M   'P 1'
#
loop_
_entity.id
_entity.type
_entity.pdbx_description
1 polymer ?
#
loop_
_entity_poly.entity_id
_entity_poly.type
_entity_poly.pdbx_seq_one_letter_code
_entity_poly.pdbx_strand_id
1 'polypeptide(L)'
;MKRLILSLLLSLTSLPLPADVAVLVHGYLGSAYSWQHSGVNAALTSHGWQPAGIITPRGLLPAPVGSAANKFYTVELPSMGPVGLQADMLRSMLGLVAQQHPDEPIILVGHSAGGVIARMALVQGGMDAPKALITIASPHLGTVRAVEALDETDDPFPISTIKEFFAGELYDVVRDSWAVLLDLVPERPGNLLFWLNRQPHPSIRYVSIVRTGPVGMGDELVPAFSQDMNNIQALNGRSETRLFSVSHALQPLDGQVLVELLAEL
;
A
#
# COMPACT_ATOMS: atom_id res chain seq x y z
N MET A 1 -40.70 20.58 -36.81
CA MET A 1 -39.55 21.38 -36.28
C MET A 1 -39.35 21.24 -34.76
N LYS A 2 -40.38 21.29 -33.90
CA LYS A 2 -40.22 21.13 -32.44
C LYS A 2 -39.71 19.75 -31.95
N ARG A 3 -39.97 18.66 -32.68
CA ARG A 3 -39.47 17.31 -32.31
C ARG A 3 -38.00 17.07 -32.65
N LEU A 4 -37.41 17.82 -33.59
CA LEU A 4 -36.00 17.69 -33.96
C LEU A 4 -35.07 18.40 -32.95
N ILE A 5 -35.58 19.44 -32.28
CA ILE A 5 -34.84 20.20 -31.27
C ILE A 5 -34.71 19.39 -29.97
N LEU A 6 -35.70 18.55 -29.64
CA LEU A 6 -35.66 17.72 -28.42
C LEU A 6 -34.64 16.56 -28.54
N SER A 7 -34.44 16.01 -29.74
CA SER A 7 -33.42 14.97 -29.98
C SER A 7 -31.99 15.51 -29.96
N LEU A 8 -31.80 16.80 -30.29
CA LEU A 8 -30.49 17.47 -30.27
C LEU A 8 -30.09 17.96 -28.87
N LEU A 9 -31.03 18.02 -27.92
CA LEU A 9 -30.77 18.32 -26.51
C LEU A 9 -30.42 17.09 -25.67
N LEU A 10 -30.67 15.86 -26.15
CA LEU A 10 -30.24 14.63 -25.48
C LEU A 10 -28.82 14.17 -25.82
N SER A 11 -28.13 14.87 -26.74
CA SER A 11 -26.68 14.73 -26.96
C SER A 11 -25.85 15.64 -26.04
N LEU A 12 -26.46 16.14 -24.95
CA LEU A 12 -25.76 16.82 -23.86
C LEU A 12 -24.83 15.83 -23.15
N THR A 13 -23.58 15.81 -23.61
CA THR A 13 -22.37 15.68 -22.80
C THR A 13 -22.38 14.51 -21.81
N SER A 14 -22.04 13.30 -22.29
CA SER A 14 -21.35 12.34 -21.44
C SER A 14 -20.01 12.95 -21.07
N LEU A 15 -19.99 13.76 -20.00
CA LEU A 15 -18.73 14.20 -19.41
C LEU A 15 -17.93 12.92 -19.11
N PRO A 16 -16.70 12.78 -19.62
CA PRO A 16 -15.88 11.64 -19.24
C PRO A 16 -15.78 11.65 -17.72
N LEU A 17 -16.22 10.57 -17.08
CA LEU A 17 -15.97 10.39 -15.66
C LEU A 17 -14.45 10.41 -15.46
N PRO A 18 -13.92 11.18 -14.49
CA PRO A 18 -12.49 11.19 -14.23
C PRO A 18 -12.04 9.77 -13.92
N ALA A 19 -10.99 9.36 -14.60
CA ALA A 19 -10.32 8.09 -14.35
C ALA A 19 -9.67 8.12 -12.96
N ASP A 20 -9.77 7.03 -12.21
CA ASP A 20 -9.01 6.86 -10.98
C ASP A 20 -7.62 6.26 -11.31
N VAL A 21 -6.60 6.69 -10.57
CA VAL A 21 -5.22 6.16 -10.66
C VAL A 21 -4.82 5.50 -9.35
N ALA A 22 -4.62 4.19 -9.37
CA ALA A 22 -4.13 3.45 -8.20
C ALA A 22 -2.59 3.37 -8.20
N VAL A 23 -1.97 3.56 -7.05
CA VAL A 23 -0.51 3.39 -6.86
C VAL A 23 -0.27 2.32 -5.80
N LEU A 24 0.34 1.22 -6.23
CA LEU A 24 0.53 -0.01 -5.46
C LEU A 24 1.93 -0.06 -4.86
N VAL A 25 2.02 -0.04 -3.53
CA VAL A 25 3.25 0.06 -2.72
C VAL A 25 3.53 -1.27 -2.03
N HIS A 26 4.61 -1.93 -2.44
CA HIS A 26 4.99 -3.24 -1.90
C HIS A 26 5.51 -3.15 -0.46
N GLY A 27 5.54 -4.32 0.21
CA GLY A 27 6.10 -4.48 1.55
C GLY A 27 7.60 -4.73 1.60
N TYR A 28 8.07 -5.03 2.81
CA TYR A 28 9.43 -5.47 3.12
C TYR A 28 9.81 -6.74 2.33
N LEU A 29 11.04 -6.79 1.81
CA LEU A 29 11.55 -7.78 0.83
C LEU A 29 10.71 -7.94 -0.46
N GLY A 30 9.70 -7.09 -0.66
CA GLY A 30 8.94 -7.01 -1.89
C GLY A 30 9.62 -6.14 -2.96
N SER A 31 8.97 -6.06 -4.10
CA SER A 31 9.32 -5.20 -5.23
C SER A 31 8.04 -4.79 -5.97
N ALA A 32 8.16 -3.96 -7.00
CA ALA A 32 7.04 -3.65 -7.89
C ALA A 32 6.36 -4.90 -8.47
N TYR A 33 7.11 -6.00 -8.62
CA TYR A 33 6.62 -7.25 -9.18
C TYR A 33 5.83 -8.11 -8.18
N SER A 34 5.83 -7.81 -6.88
CA SER A 34 5.05 -8.58 -5.88
C SER A 34 3.56 -8.64 -6.23
N TRP A 35 3.02 -7.56 -6.81
CA TRP A 35 1.62 -7.47 -7.25
C TRP A 35 1.31 -8.31 -8.49
N GLN A 36 2.31 -8.50 -9.36
CA GLN A 36 2.17 -9.38 -10.52
C GLN A 36 2.24 -10.85 -10.11
N HIS A 37 3.24 -11.23 -9.33
CA HIS A 37 3.44 -12.63 -8.89
C HIS A 37 2.28 -13.16 -8.05
N SER A 38 1.67 -12.30 -7.24
CA SER A 38 0.48 -12.64 -6.44
C SER A 38 -0.80 -12.76 -7.25
N GLY A 39 -0.84 -12.29 -8.50
CA GLY A 39 -2.05 -12.27 -9.32
C GLY A 39 -2.96 -11.05 -9.10
N VAL A 40 -2.58 -10.10 -8.23
CA VAL A 40 -3.35 -8.86 -8.03
C VAL A 40 -3.46 -8.05 -9.32
N ASN A 41 -2.35 -7.87 -10.05
CA ASN A 41 -2.38 -7.16 -11.33
C ASN A 41 -3.32 -7.83 -12.34
N ALA A 42 -3.38 -9.17 -12.35
CA ALA A 42 -4.26 -9.91 -13.25
C ALA A 42 -5.74 -9.69 -12.90
N ALA A 43 -6.08 -9.67 -11.61
CA ALA A 43 -7.44 -9.38 -11.15
C ALA A 43 -7.87 -7.94 -11.46
N LEU A 44 -6.99 -6.95 -11.25
CA LEU A 44 -7.24 -5.56 -11.65
C LEU A 44 -7.49 -5.47 -13.16
N THR A 45 -6.62 -6.10 -13.96
CA THR A 45 -6.70 -6.10 -15.43
C THR A 45 -7.98 -6.75 -15.93
N SER A 46 -8.41 -7.87 -15.34
CA SER A 46 -9.67 -8.53 -15.74
C SER A 46 -10.92 -7.70 -15.41
N HIS A 47 -10.79 -6.68 -14.55
CA HIS A 47 -11.85 -5.76 -14.17
C HIS A 47 -11.64 -4.34 -14.71
N GLY A 48 -10.88 -4.21 -15.80
CA GLY A 48 -10.80 -2.97 -16.58
C GLY A 48 -9.82 -1.93 -16.07
N TRP A 49 -9.06 -2.20 -15.01
CA TRP A 49 -7.93 -1.38 -14.59
C TRP A 49 -6.70 -1.71 -15.43
N GLN A 50 -6.04 -0.71 -16.02
CA GLN A 50 -4.88 -0.97 -16.86
C GLN A 50 -3.54 -0.63 -16.21
N PRO A 51 -2.51 -1.47 -16.43
CA PRO A 51 -1.17 -1.15 -15.97
C PRO A 51 -0.67 0.07 -16.75
N ALA A 52 -0.25 1.11 -16.03
CA ALA A 52 0.32 2.32 -16.61
C ALA A 52 1.86 2.36 -16.50
N GLY A 53 2.45 1.46 -15.70
CA GLY A 53 3.89 1.23 -15.65
C GLY A 53 4.42 0.94 -14.26
N ILE A 54 5.74 0.81 -14.18
CA ILE A 54 6.48 0.67 -12.92
C ILE A 54 7.22 1.97 -12.66
N ILE A 55 7.00 2.59 -11.51
CA ILE A 55 7.74 3.79 -11.12
C ILE A 55 8.92 3.37 -10.28
N THR A 56 10.11 3.74 -10.73
CA THR A 56 11.37 3.42 -10.05
C THR A 56 12.04 4.70 -9.57
N PRO A 57 13.07 4.62 -8.72
CA PRO A 57 13.88 5.78 -8.35
C PRO A 57 14.56 6.46 -9.54
N ARG A 58 14.67 5.75 -10.68
CA ARG A 58 15.27 6.24 -11.94
C ARG A 58 14.23 6.82 -12.91
N GLY A 59 12.95 6.77 -12.56
CA GLY A 59 11.84 7.23 -13.40
C GLY A 59 10.85 6.13 -13.75
N LEU A 60 9.93 6.48 -14.66
CA LEU A 60 8.84 5.62 -15.11
C LEU A 60 9.29 4.63 -16.18
N LEU A 61 9.06 3.34 -15.93
CA LEU A 61 9.09 2.28 -16.93
C LEU A 61 7.66 2.08 -17.46
N PRO A 62 7.32 2.56 -18.66
CA PRO A 62 5.95 2.52 -19.15
C PRO A 62 5.49 1.10 -19.45
N ALA A 63 4.22 0.81 -19.19
CA ALA A 63 3.54 -0.37 -19.71
C ALA A 63 2.90 -0.07 -21.07
N PRO A 64 2.63 -1.08 -21.94
CA PRO A 64 1.88 -0.87 -23.16
C PRO A 64 0.52 -0.23 -22.85
N VAL A 65 0.31 0.98 -23.34
CA VAL A 65 -0.88 1.78 -23.04
C VAL A 65 -2.06 1.25 -23.85
N GLY A 66 -3.11 0.80 -23.16
CA GLY A 66 -4.45 0.72 -23.74
C GLY A 66 -5.31 1.91 -23.30
N SER A 67 -6.45 2.08 -23.96
CA SER A 67 -7.32 3.25 -23.79
C SER A 67 -8.29 3.14 -22.61
N ALA A 68 -7.91 2.51 -21.49
CA ALA A 68 -8.81 2.35 -20.36
C ALA A 68 -8.96 3.64 -19.55
N ALA A 69 -10.12 3.78 -18.88
CA ALA A 69 -10.34 4.86 -17.93
C ALA A 69 -9.39 4.70 -16.73
N ASN A 70 -9.58 3.66 -15.92
CA ASN A 70 -8.80 3.48 -14.70
C ASN A 70 -7.43 2.86 -14.94
N LYS A 71 -6.43 3.35 -14.19
CA LYS A 71 -5.03 2.99 -14.38
C LYS A 71 -4.39 2.61 -13.05
N PHE A 72 -3.37 1.76 -13.09
CA PHE A 72 -2.56 1.49 -11.90
C PHE A 72 -1.06 1.50 -12.19
N TYR A 73 -0.31 1.98 -11.21
CA TYR A 73 1.15 1.94 -11.16
C TYR A 73 1.59 1.03 -10.02
N THR A 74 2.68 0.31 -10.22
CA THR A 74 3.43 -0.31 -9.11
C THR A 74 4.68 0.50 -8.86
N VAL A 75 5.05 0.74 -7.61
CA VAL A 75 6.30 1.44 -7.27
C VAL A 75 7.39 0.45 -6.91
N GLU A 76 8.64 0.79 -7.23
CA GLU A 76 9.84 0.08 -6.78
C GLU A 76 10.55 0.93 -5.73
N LEU A 77 10.56 0.45 -4.49
CA LEU A 77 11.20 1.12 -3.35
C LEU A 77 12.31 0.23 -2.78
N PRO A 78 13.34 0.81 -2.14
CA PRO A 78 14.37 0.02 -1.47
C PRO A 78 13.77 -0.64 -0.22
N SER A 79 13.20 -1.83 -0.37
CA SER A 79 12.35 -2.48 0.63
C SER A 79 13.01 -2.68 2.00
N MET A 80 14.34 -2.75 2.04
CA MET A 80 15.15 -2.89 3.27
C MET A 80 15.58 -1.55 3.90
N GLY A 81 15.39 -0.43 3.18
CA GLY A 81 15.77 0.90 3.66
C GLY A 81 14.80 1.49 4.68
N PRO A 82 15.19 2.51 5.46
CA PRO A 82 14.32 3.12 6.47
C PRO A 82 13.00 3.64 5.87
N VAL A 83 11.93 3.56 6.66
CA VAL A 83 10.57 3.94 6.25
C VAL A 83 10.51 5.39 5.78
N GLY A 84 11.21 6.30 6.47
CA GLY A 84 11.26 7.71 6.11
C GLY A 84 11.86 7.96 4.72
N LEU A 85 12.96 7.28 4.38
CA LEU A 85 13.58 7.37 3.06
C LEU A 85 12.64 6.84 1.98
N GLN A 86 12.03 5.67 2.21
CA GLN A 86 11.07 5.09 1.28
C GLN A 86 9.86 6.02 1.07
N ALA A 87 9.39 6.71 2.11
CA ALA A 87 8.29 7.67 2.02
C ALA A 87 8.65 8.91 1.20
N ASP A 88 9.85 9.48 1.36
CA ASP A 88 10.32 10.61 0.55
C ASP A 88 10.45 10.25 -0.93
N MET A 89 10.94 9.03 -1.21
CA MET A 89 10.99 8.49 -2.57
C MET A 89 9.58 8.31 -3.13
N LEU A 90 8.66 7.73 -2.36
CA LEU A 90 7.27 7.56 -2.76
C LEU A 90 6.61 8.91 -3.06
N ARG A 91 6.80 9.94 -2.25
CA ARG A 91 6.26 11.30 -2.52
C ARG A 91 6.74 11.85 -3.86
N SER A 92 8.01 11.67 -4.17
CA SER A 92 8.57 12.07 -5.48
C SER A 92 7.92 11.30 -6.63
N MET A 93 7.70 10.00 -6.46
CA MET A 93 7.01 9.14 -7.43
C MET A 93 5.54 9.55 -7.62
N LEU A 94 4.83 9.89 -6.55
CA LEU A 94 3.45 10.38 -6.61
C LEU A 94 3.37 11.73 -7.32
N GLY A 95 4.36 12.59 -7.15
CA GLY A 95 4.49 13.83 -7.94
C GLY A 95 4.62 13.57 -9.44
N LEU A 96 5.30 12.50 -9.86
CA LEU A 96 5.36 12.09 -11.27
C LEU A 96 4.00 11.57 -11.76
N VAL A 97 3.28 10.79 -10.95
CA VAL A 97 1.92 10.29 -11.28
C VAL A 97 0.96 11.46 -11.47
N ALA A 98 0.95 12.41 -10.54
CA ALA A 98 0.07 13.58 -10.60
C ALA A 98 0.36 14.46 -11.83
N GLN A 99 1.63 14.56 -12.26
CA GLN A 99 2.00 15.26 -13.50
C GLN A 99 1.53 14.53 -14.76
N GLN A 100 1.57 13.19 -14.75
CA GLN A 100 1.14 12.36 -15.88
C GLN A 100 -0.39 12.35 -16.03
N HIS A 101 -1.10 12.41 -14.91
CA HIS A 101 -2.57 12.36 -14.85
C HIS A 101 -3.11 13.58 -14.10
N PRO A 102 -2.99 14.79 -14.70
CA PRO A 102 -3.56 15.98 -14.09
C PRO A 102 -5.07 15.78 -13.91
N ASP A 103 -5.60 16.19 -12.76
CA ASP A 103 -7.02 16.11 -12.40
C ASP A 103 -7.58 14.68 -12.19
N GLU A 104 -6.78 13.61 -12.37
CA GLU A 104 -7.18 12.25 -12.03
C GLU A 104 -6.88 11.96 -10.54
N PRO A 105 -7.88 11.60 -9.73
CA PRO A 105 -7.67 11.27 -8.32
C PRO A 105 -6.73 10.06 -8.14
N ILE A 106 -5.74 10.23 -7.26
CA ILE A 106 -4.82 9.16 -6.87
C ILE A 106 -5.43 8.35 -5.71
N ILE A 107 -5.28 7.03 -5.76
CA ILE A 107 -5.60 6.10 -4.68
C ILE A 107 -4.31 5.35 -4.30
N LEU A 108 -3.95 5.35 -3.02
CA LEU A 108 -2.80 4.59 -2.54
C LEU A 108 -3.24 3.23 -2.03
N VAL A 109 -2.51 2.19 -2.43
CA VAL A 109 -2.66 0.84 -1.89
C VAL A 109 -1.31 0.36 -1.38
N GLY A 110 -1.20 0.11 -0.08
CA GLY A 110 0.03 -0.39 0.52
C GLY A 110 -0.14 -1.78 1.11
N HIS A 111 0.78 -2.70 0.80
CA HIS A 111 0.85 -4.02 1.45
C HIS A 111 1.94 -4.03 2.52
N SER A 112 1.66 -4.61 3.69
CA SER A 112 2.63 -4.78 4.77
C SER A 112 3.31 -3.43 5.10
N ALA A 113 4.65 -3.38 5.17
CA ALA A 113 5.43 -2.16 5.34
C ALA A 113 5.05 -1.04 4.35
N GLY A 114 4.64 -1.38 3.12
CA GLY A 114 4.21 -0.43 2.09
C GLY A 114 3.02 0.43 2.51
N GLY A 115 2.11 -0.08 3.36
CA GLY A 115 1.02 0.72 3.91
C GLY A 115 1.49 1.72 4.97
N VAL A 116 2.51 1.37 5.76
CA VAL A 116 3.14 2.30 6.70
C VAL A 116 3.90 3.40 5.94
N ILE A 117 4.64 3.02 4.89
CA ILE A 117 5.36 3.96 4.01
C ILE A 117 4.38 4.92 3.32
N ALA A 118 3.28 4.40 2.76
CA ALA A 118 2.24 5.23 2.15
C ALA A 118 1.63 6.21 3.16
N ARG A 119 1.35 5.77 4.40
CA ARG A 119 0.86 6.66 5.44
C ARG A 119 1.89 7.72 5.85
N MET A 120 3.16 7.34 5.99
CA MET A 120 4.25 8.26 6.28
C MET A 120 4.35 9.35 5.20
N ALA A 121 4.28 8.98 3.92
CA ALA A 121 4.30 9.91 2.80
C ALA A 121 3.17 10.95 2.88
N LEU A 122 1.97 10.53 3.29
CA LEU A 122 0.81 11.42 3.48
C LEU A 122 0.99 12.39 4.66
N VAL A 123 1.54 11.90 5.77
CA VAL A 123 1.79 12.72 6.97
C VAL A 123 2.90 13.74 6.74
N GLN A 124 3.92 13.41 5.96
CA GLN A 124 4.98 14.36 5.55
C GLN A 124 4.45 15.49 4.65
N GLY A 125 3.32 15.30 3.97
CA GLY A 125 2.62 16.32 3.19
C GLY A 125 3.36 16.74 1.90
N GLY A 126 3.07 17.95 1.40
CA GLY A 126 3.71 18.50 0.19
C GLY A 126 3.28 17.84 -1.12
N MET A 127 2.15 17.14 -1.11
CA MET A 127 1.45 16.59 -2.28
C MET A 127 -0.05 16.81 -2.09
N ASP A 128 -0.80 16.87 -3.19
CA ASP A 128 -2.26 16.85 -3.11
C ASP A 128 -2.72 15.56 -2.45
N ALA A 129 -3.71 15.67 -1.56
CA ALA A 129 -4.20 14.52 -0.82
C ALA A 129 -4.85 13.52 -1.79
N PRO A 130 -4.50 12.22 -1.73
CA PRO A 130 -5.17 11.20 -2.54
C PRO A 130 -6.63 11.05 -2.11
N LYS A 131 -7.44 10.43 -2.97
CA LYS A 131 -8.84 10.07 -2.68
C LYS A 131 -8.93 9.09 -1.51
N ALA A 132 -8.01 8.12 -1.45
CA ALA A 132 -8.00 7.09 -0.41
C ALA A 132 -6.61 6.49 -0.13
N LEU A 133 -6.47 5.92 1.07
CA LEU A 133 -5.41 4.98 1.44
C LEU A 133 -6.03 3.63 1.84
N ILE A 134 -5.70 2.58 1.08
CA ILE A 134 -6.05 1.20 1.36
C ILE A 134 -4.79 0.47 1.84
N THR A 135 -4.85 -0.21 2.98
CA THR A 135 -3.70 -0.97 3.51
C THR A 135 -4.05 -2.44 3.69
N ILE A 136 -3.18 -3.33 3.25
CA ILE A 136 -3.32 -4.78 3.39
C ILE A 136 -2.26 -5.27 4.36
N ALA A 137 -2.69 -5.81 5.50
CA ALA A 137 -1.78 -6.43 6.47
C ALA A 137 -0.62 -5.55 6.98
N SER A 138 -0.84 -4.24 7.06
CA SER A 138 0.23 -3.29 7.39
C SER A 138 0.46 -3.15 8.91
N PRO A 139 1.70 -3.25 9.41
CA PRO A 139 2.00 -3.17 10.85
C PRO A 139 1.99 -1.73 11.37
N HIS A 140 0.81 -1.12 11.44
CA HIS A 140 0.65 0.30 11.79
C HIS A 140 0.98 0.64 13.24
N LEU A 141 0.88 -0.33 14.14
CA LEU A 141 1.34 -0.25 15.54
C LEU A 141 2.61 -1.09 15.77
N GLY A 142 3.24 -1.54 14.68
CA GLY A 142 4.46 -2.34 14.66
C GLY A 142 4.21 -3.84 14.81
N THR A 143 5.28 -4.62 14.76
CA THR A 143 5.22 -6.07 14.94
C THR A 143 6.37 -6.58 15.80
N VAL A 144 6.07 -7.56 16.66
CA VAL A 144 7.07 -8.27 17.44
C VAL A 144 8.06 -9.05 16.55
N ARG A 145 7.66 -9.43 15.33
CA ARG A 145 8.56 -10.09 14.37
C ARG A 145 9.73 -9.22 13.96
N ALA A 146 9.55 -7.90 13.96
CA ALA A 146 10.64 -6.97 13.67
C ALA A 146 11.65 -6.95 14.82
N VAL A 147 11.19 -7.09 16.07
CA VAL A 147 12.07 -7.23 17.24
C VAL A 147 12.84 -8.53 17.18
N GLU A 148 12.14 -9.65 16.96
CA GLU A 148 12.76 -10.97 16.81
C GLU A 148 13.82 -10.96 15.69
N ALA A 149 13.51 -10.37 14.53
CA ALA A 149 14.47 -10.26 13.43
C ALA A 149 15.70 -9.42 13.80
N LEU A 150 15.56 -8.35 14.59
CA LEU A 150 16.71 -7.56 15.08
C LEU A 150 17.54 -8.34 16.11
N ASP A 151 16.90 -9.17 16.95
CA ASP A 151 17.60 -9.99 17.96
C ASP A 151 18.40 -11.15 17.32
N GLU A 152 17.99 -11.63 16.14
CA GLU A 152 18.68 -12.69 15.39
C GLU A 152 20.11 -12.32 14.94
N THR A 153 20.51 -11.04 15.00
CA THR A 153 21.93 -10.67 14.75
C THR A 153 22.86 -11.04 15.90
N ASP A 154 22.32 -11.38 17.08
CA ASP A 154 23.07 -11.70 18.30
C ASP A 154 23.04 -13.20 18.68
N ASP A 155 22.28 -14.06 17.97
CA ASP A 155 22.10 -15.48 18.30
C ASP A 155 22.77 -16.44 17.29
N PRO A 156 23.65 -17.38 17.72
CA PRO A 156 24.27 -18.37 16.83
C PRO A 156 23.31 -19.44 16.27
N PHE A 157 22.04 -19.54 16.71
CA PHE A 157 21.10 -20.57 16.26
C PHE A 157 19.69 -20.03 15.87
N PRO A 158 19.52 -19.51 14.64
CA PRO A 158 18.29 -18.81 14.26
C PRO A 158 17.02 -19.67 14.25
N ILE A 159 15.90 -19.10 14.69
CA ILE A 159 14.58 -19.77 14.85
C ILE A 159 13.90 -19.96 13.48
N SER A 160 13.14 -21.06 13.33
CA SER A 160 12.69 -21.60 12.03
C SER A 160 11.73 -20.73 11.21
N THR A 161 10.89 -19.88 11.81
CA THR A 161 9.89 -19.08 11.06
C THR A 161 10.51 -17.90 10.32
N ILE A 162 11.57 -17.30 10.87
CA ILE A 162 12.33 -16.23 10.21
C ILE A 162 13.11 -16.83 9.03
N LYS A 163 13.70 -18.03 9.18
CA LYS A 163 14.38 -18.73 8.08
C LYS A 163 13.51 -18.99 6.84
N GLU A 164 12.21 -19.22 7.01
CA GLU A 164 11.28 -19.43 5.89
C GLU A 164 11.06 -18.17 5.04
N PHE A 165 11.18 -16.98 5.64
CA PHE A 165 11.07 -15.69 4.93
C PHE A 165 12.42 -15.19 4.38
N PHE A 166 13.52 -15.53 5.06
CA PHE A 166 14.86 -14.98 4.82
C PHE A 166 15.85 -15.98 4.21
N ALA A 167 15.36 -16.95 3.43
CA ALA A 167 16.13 -18.11 2.97
C ALA A 167 17.57 -17.80 2.51
N GLY A 168 18.54 -18.46 3.15
CA GLY A 168 19.94 -18.57 2.72
C GLY A 168 20.93 -17.59 3.35
N GLU A 169 20.56 -16.33 3.54
CA GLU A 169 21.48 -15.25 3.98
C GLU A 169 20.86 -14.36 5.07
N LEU A 170 20.16 -14.98 6.02
CA LEU A 170 19.42 -14.29 7.09
C LEU A 170 20.22 -13.15 7.76
N TYR A 171 21.48 -13.38 8.09
CA TYR A 171 22.32 -12.37 8.72
C TYR A 171 22.54 -11.13 7.84
N ASP A 172 22.89 -11.32 6.56
CA ASP A 172 23.13 -10.20 5.64
C ASP A 172 21.84 -9.46 5.34
N VAL A 173 20.73 -10.18 5.14
CA VAL A 173 19.42 -9.55 4.91
C VAL A 173 18.97 -8.75 6.14
N VAL A 174 19.09 -9.29 7.36
CA VAL A 174 18.73 -8.56 8.58
C VAL A 174 19.64 -7.36 8.79
N ARG A 175 20.96 -7.52 8.61
CA ARG A 175 21.92 -6.40 8.71
C ARG A 175 21.56 -5.28 7.76
N ASP A 176 21.30 -5.62 6.50
CA ASP A 176 20.97 -4.64 5.45
C ASP A 176 19.55 -4.05 5.65
N SER A 177 18.70 -4.74 6.41
CA SER A 177 17.34 -4.33 6.78
C SER A 177 17.22 -3.68 8.15
N TRP A 178 18.32 -3.50 8.88
CA TRP A 178 18.30 -3.06 10.28
C TRP A 178 17.43 -1.80 10.48
N ALA A 179 17.55 -0.84 9.57
CA ALA A 179 16.83 0.42 9.64
C ALA A 179 15.31 0.25 9.49
N VAL A 180 14.85 -0.54 8.49
CA VAL A 180 13.41 -0.76 8.31
C VAL A 180 12.82 -1.61 9.42
N LEU A 181 13.56 -2.61 9.91
CA LEU A 181 13.12 -3.44 11.02
C LEU A 181 12.97 -2.59 12.29
N LEU A 182 13.93 -1.70 12.57
CA LEU A 182 13.86 -0.76 13.68
C LEU A 182 12.64 0.18 13.58
N ASP A 183 12.32 0.64 12.37
CA ASP A 183 11.17 1.51 12.12
C ASP A 183 9.82 0.79 12.30
N LEU A 184 9.78 -0.55 12.21
CA LEU A 184 8.58 -1.37 12.26
C LEU A 184 8.37 -2.12 13.60
N VAL A 185 9.25 -1.92 14.59
CA VAL A 185 9.04 -2.44 15.95
C VAL A 185 7.80 -1.81 16.61
N PRO A 186 7.17 -2.46 17.62
CA PRO A 186 5.99 -1.93 18.28
C PRO A 186 6.16 -0.48 18.76
N GLU A 187 5.10 0.32 18.62
CA GLU A 187 5.19 1.75 18.94
C GLU A 187 5.58 2.01 20.42
N ARG A 188 6.55 2.89 20.63
CA ARG A 188 7.00 3.33 21.95
C ARG A 188 7.58 4.75 21.88
N PRO A 189 7.50 5.55 22.95
CA PRO A 189 8.07 6.89 22.97
C PRO A 189 9.50 6.91 22.40
N GLY A 190 9.72 7.77 21.39
CA GLY A 190 11.02 7.93 20.74
C GLY A 190 11.25 7.11 19.47
N ASN A 191 10.29 6.30 18.99
CA ASN A 191 10.40 5.62 17.69
C ASN A 191 9.47 6.20 16.61
N LEU A 192 9.71 5.78 15.36
CA LEU A 192 9.00 6.27 14.18
C LEU A 192 7.48 6.07 14.29
N LEU A 193 7.02 4.86 14.62
CA LEU A 193 5.59 4.58 14.69
C LEU A 193 4.89 5.37 15.78
N PHE A 194 5.53 5.56 16.95
CA PHE A 194 4.98 6.40 18.00
C PHE A 194 4.79 7.85 17.54
N TRP A 195 5.76 8.40 16.81
CA TRP A 195 5.66 9.73 16.22
C TRP A 195 4.55 9.76 15.17
N LEU A 196 4.56 8.83 14.21
CA LEU A 196 3.63 8.78 13.08
C LEU A 196 2.17 8.70 13.54
N ASN A 197 1.89 7.84 14.53
CA ASN A 197 0.55 7.59 15.06
C ASN A 197 -0.07 8.77 15.81
N ARG A 198 0.73 9.82 16.09
CA ARG A 198 0.31 11.06 16.76
C ARG A 198 0.24 12.26 15.81
N GLN A 199 0.60 12.10 14.55
CA GLN A 199 0.55 13.20 13.60
C GLN A 199 -0.89 13.42 13.07
N PRO A 200 -1.22 14.66 12.67
CA PRO A 200 -2.41 14.91 11.87
C PRO A 200 -2.37 14.11 10.57
N HIS A 201 -3.46 13.40 10.27
CA HIS A 201 -3.63 12.64 9.03
C HIS A 201 -4.64 13.35 8.13
N PRO A 202 -4.39 13.43 6.80
CA PRO A 202 -5.27 14.14 5.88
C PRO A 202 -6.70 13.57 5.89
N SER A 203 -7.69 14.41 5.54
CA SER A 203 -9.10 14.00 5.52
C SER A 203 -9.44 13.26 4.23
N ILE A 204 -9.03 12.00 4.14
CA ILE A 204 -9.24 11.09 3.01
C ILE A 204 -9.96 9.82 3.47
N ARG A 205 -10.40 8.95 2.55
CA ARG A 205 -10.94 7.64 2.93
C ARG A 205 -9.81 6.68 3.33
N TYR A 206 -9.95 6.02 4.47
CA TYR A 206 -9.00 5.02 4.95
C TYR A 206 -9.66 3.64 4.99
N VAL A 207 -8.95 2.62 4.51
CA VAL A 207 -9.41 1.23 4.57
C VAL A 207 -8.28 0.33 5.06
N SER A 208 -8.55 -0.46 6.10
CA SER A 208 -7.69 -1.52 6.61
C SER A 208 -8.24 -2.89 6.21
N ILE A 209 -7.54 -3.56 5.31
CA ILE A 209 -7.72 -5.00 5.04
C ILE A 209 -6.88 -5.75 6.07
N VAL A 210 -7.56 -6.27 7.09
CA VAL A 210 -6.96 -6.95 8.23
C VAL A 210 -7.01 -8.46 8.01
N ARG A 211 -5.84 -9.08 8.09
CA ARG A 211 -5.64 -10.52 8.04
C ARG A 211 -5.66 -11.07 9.44
N THR A 212 -6.58 -11.99 9.68
CA THR A 212 -6.86 -12.54 11.00
C THR A 212 -6.13 -13.86 11.25
N GLY A 213 -5.55 -14.46 10.20
CA GLY A 213 -4.90 -15.77 10.25
C GLY A 213 -5.84 -16.89 10.75
N PRO A 214 -5.34 -18.13 10.91
CA PRO A 214 -6.18 -19.27 11.31
C PRO A 214 -6.80 -19.15 12.72
N VAL A 215 -6.20 -18.35 13.60
CA VAL A 215 -6.59 -18.22 15.02
C VAL A 215 -7.25 -16.88 15.35
N GLY A 216 -7.53 -16.03 14.36
CA GLY A 216 -8.25 -14.77 14.55
C GLY A 216 -7.43 -13.60 15.09
N MET A 217 -6.16 -13.81 15.45
CA MET A 217 -5.33 -12.84 16.17
C MET A 217 -4.44 -11.97 15.27
N GLY A 218 -4.41 -12.23 13.97
CA GLY A 218 -3.45 -11.66 13.02
C GLY A 218 -2.92 -12.71 12.06
N ASP A 219 -2.22 -12.28 11.02
CA ASP A 219 -1.41 -13.18 10.21
C ASP A 219 -0.12 -13.58 10.95
N GLU A 220 0.70 -14.41 10.29
CA GLU A 220 1.95 -14.93 10.87
C GLU A 220 2.99 -13.85 11.20
N LEU A 221 2.89 -12.66 10.60
CA LEU A 221 3.83 -11.55 10.75
C LEU A 221 3.28 -10.37 11.54
N VAL A 222 2.00 -10.04 11.41
CA VAL A 222 1.42 -8.81 11.96
C VAL A 222 0.14 -9.13 12.72
N PRO A 223 0.04 -8.76 14.00
CA PRO A 223 -1.18 -8.99 14.78
C PRO A 223 -2.32 -8.11 14.26
N ALA A 224 -3.56 -8.61 14.30
CA ALA A 224 -4.74 -7.95 13.73
C ALA A 224 -4.96 -6.53 14.29
N PHE A 225 -4.71 -6.32 15.58
CA PHE A 225 -4.82 -4.99 16.18
C PHE A 225 -3.84 -3.98 15.57
N SER A 226 -2.65 -4.43 15.17
CA SER A 226 -1.63 -3.58 14.53
C SER A 226 -1.99 -3.25 13.09
N GLN A 227 -2.83 -4.05 12.43
CA GLN A 227 -3.26 -3.83 11.05
C GLN A 227 -4.41 -2.82 10.91
N ASP A 228 -5.26 -2.72 11.93
CA ASP A 228 -6.42 -1.84 11.92
C ASP A 228 -6.03 -0.40 12.28
N MET A 229 -6.17 0.51 11.30
CA MET A 229 -5.89 1.93 11.52
C MET A 229 -6.83 2.58 12.54
N ASN A 230 -7.97 1.97 12.88
CA ASN A 230 -8.82 2.46 13.97
C ASN A 230 -8.17 2.34 15.34
N ASN A 231 -7.14 1.51 15.51
CA ASN A 231 -6.38 1.42 16.76
C ASN A 231 -5.34 2.55 16.89
N ILE A 232 -5.22 3.41 15.88
CA ILE A 232 -4.37 4.60 15.90
C ILE A 232 -5.21 5.77 16.37
N GLN A 233 -4.75 6.48 17.40
CA GLN A 233 -5.50 7.58 17.99
C GLN A 233 -5.95 8.63 16.96
N ALA A 234 -5.07 9.02 16.03
CA ALA A 234 -5.36 10.03 15.01
C ALA A 234 -6.35 9.57 13.91
N LEU A 235 -6.60 8.26 13.79
CA LEU A 235 -7.46 7.65 12.77
C LEU A 235 -8.64 6.85 13.34
N ASN A 236 -8.83 6.86 14.67
CA ASN A 236 -9.92 6.15 15.32
C ASN A 236 -11.29 6.60 14.78
N GLY A 237 -12.08 5.64 14.30
CA GLY A 237 -13.39 5.88 13.68
C GLY A 237 -13.33 6.47 12.26
N ARG A 238 -12.13 6.62 11.68
CA ARG A 238 -11.91 7.17 10.32
C ARG A 238 -11.53 6.11 9.29
N SER A 239 -11.22 4.89 9.73
CA SER A 239 -10.87 3.78 8.84
C SER A 239 -12.03 2.78 8.75
N GLU A 240 -12.36 2.35 7.54
CA GLU A 240 -13.15 1.14 7.36
C GLU A 240 -12.27 -0.10 7.58
N THR A 241 -12.83 -1.16 8.17
CA THR A 241 -12.13 -2.42 8.39
C THR A 241 -12.78 -3.53 7.56
N ARG A 242 -11.97 -4.30 6.83
CA ARG A 242 -12.38 -5.52 6.12
C ARG A 242 -11.53 -6.68 6.65
N LEU A 243 -12.17 -7.75 7.12
CA LEU A 243 -11.47 -8.89 7.72
C LEU A 243 -11.38 -10.06 6.74
N PHE A 244 -10.19 -10.65 6.62
CA PHE A 244 -9.97 -11.86 5.84
C PHE A 244 -9.10 -12.86 6.61
N SER A 245 -9.28 -14.14 6.33
CA SER A 245 -8.51 -15.22 6.95
C SER A 245 -7.56 -15.84 5.93
N VAL A 246 -6.48 -15.12 5.61
CA VAL A 246 -5.42 -15.55 4.69
C VAL A 246 -4.03 -15.30 5.31
N SER A 247 -2.97 -15.92 4.79
CA SER A 247 -1.56 -15.70 5.21
C SER A 247 -1.11 -14.27 4.90
N HIS A 248 0.10 -13.83 5.27
CA HIS A 248 0.58 -12.44 5.11
C HIS A 248 0.99 -12.04 3.68
N ALA A 249 1.44 -12.98 2.85
CA ALA A 249 1.85 -12.70 1.47
C ALA A 249 0.65 -12.30 0.59
N LEU A 250 0.84 -11.39 -0.36
CA LEU A 250 -0.21 -11.06 -1.34
C LEU A 250 -0.69 -12.32 -2.09
N GLN A 251 -1.99 -12.40 -2.35
CA GLN A 251 -2.69 -13.50 -2.99
C GLN A 251 -3.65 -12.99 -4.07
N PRO A 252 -4.12 -13.86 -4.98
CA PRO A 252 -5.09 -13.45 -6.00
C PRO A 252 -6.39 -12.86 -5.43
N LEU A 253 -6.79 -13.33 -4.24
CA LEU A 253 -7.97 -12.81 -3.53
C LEU A 253 -7.84 -11.32 -3.20
N ASP A 254 -6.63 -10.83 -2.87
CA ASP A 254 -6.43 -9.41 -2.59
C ASP A 254 -6.80 -8.54 -3.80
N GLY A 255 -6.55 -9.04 -5.01
CA GLY A 255 -6.92 -8.35 -6.23
C GLY A 255 -8.44 -8.25 -6.42
N GLN A 256 -9.18 -9.29 -6.05
CA GLN A 256 -10.65 -9.27 -6.09
C GLN A 256 -11.21 -8.26 -5.09
N VAL A 257 -10.71 -8.30 -3.86
CA VAL A 257 -11.10 -7.35 -2.80
C VAL A 257 -10.75 -5.92 -3.19
N LEU A 258 -9.58 -5.70 -3.79
CA LEU A 258 -9.19 -4.38 -4.30
C LEU A 258 -10.18 -3.87 -5.33
N VAL A 259 -10.56 -4.70 -6.32
CA VAL A 259 -11.51 -4.29 -7.36
C VAL A 259 -12.84 -3.84 -6.75
N GLU A 260 -13.35 -4.58 -5.77
CA GLU A 260 -14.58 -4.23 -5.06
C GLU A 260 -14.44 -2.87 -4.36
N LEU A 261 -13.39 -2.68 -3.56
CA LEU A 261 -13.14 -1.43 -2.84
C LEU A 261 -12.93 -0.25 -3.78
N LEU A 262 -12.21 -0.45 -4.88
CA LEU A 262 -11.96 0.57 -5.87
C LEU A 262 -13.26 1.01 -6.59
N ALA A 263 -14.23 0.12 -6.74
CA ALA A 263 -15.54 0.45 -7.30
C ALA A 263 -16.46 1.20 -6.31
N GLU A 264 -16.18 1.14 -5.01
CA GLU A 264 -16.92 1.87 -3.96
C GLU A 264 -16.44 3.33 -3.78
N LEU A 265 -15.34 3.75 -4.43
CA LEU A 265 -14.70 5.05 -4.25
C LEU A 265 -15.27 6.13 -5.18
#